data_AF-A0A8T2X7H7-F1
#
_entry.id   AF-A0A8T2X7H7-F1
#
_cell.length_a   1.000
_cell.length_b   1.000
_cell.length_c   1.000
_cell.angle_alpha   90.00
_cell.angle_beta   90.00
_cell.angle_gamma   90.00
#
_symmetry.space_group_name_H-M   'P 1'
#
loop_
_entity.id
_entity.type
_entity.pdbx_description
1 polymer ?
#
loop_
_entity_poly.entity_id
_entity_poly.type
_entity_poly.pdbx_seq_one_letter_code
_entity_poly.pdbx_strand_id
1 'polypeptide(L)' 'KLDGADARLADYFDVISGTSTGGLVTAMLAAPNEQNRPLFAAKDINDFYLENCPKIFPQDG' A
#
# COMPACT_ATOMS: atom_id res chain seq x y z
N LYS A 1 17.59 8.94 -13.06
CA LYS A 1 16.67 7.84 -12.67
C LYS A 1 15.48 7.94 -13.61
N LEU A 2 15.04 6.85 -14.23
CA LEU A 2 14.17 6.89 -15.43
C LEU A 2 12.77 7.53 -15.16
N ASP A 3 12.14 7.26 -14.01
CA ASP A 3 10.70 7.58 -13.83
C ASP A 3 10.37 8.52 -12.65
N GLY A 4 11.39 9.17 -12.08
CA GLY A 4 11.20 10.11 -10.96
C GLY A 4 10.90 9.45 -9.60
N ALA A 5 10.63 10.27 -8.58
CA ALA A 5 10.31 9.80 -7.23
C ALA A 5 8.81 9.45 -7.04
N ASP A 6 7.97 9.91 -7.97
CA ASP A 6 6.51 9.76 -7.90
C ASP A 6 5.98 8.55 -8.66
N ALA A 7 6.85 7.77 -9.30
CA ALA A 7 6.50 6.46 -9.86
C ALA A 7 5.93 5.54 -8.77
N ARG A 8 4.89 4.79 -9.12
CA ARG A 8 4.18 3.85 -8.25
C ARG A 8 4.02 2.51 -8.97
N LEU A 9 3.82 1.44 -8.21
CA LEU A 9 3.59 0.11 -8.80
C LEU A 9 2.38 0.10 -9.75
N ALA A 10 1.31 0.81 -9.40
CA ALA A 10 0.12 0.92 -10.26
C ALA A 10 0.36 1.59 -11.63
N ASP A 11 1.50 2.25 -11.85
CA ASP A 11 1.84 2.83 -13.16
C ASP A 11 2.32 1.78 -14.18
N TYR A 12 2.73 0.61 -13.69
CA TYR A 12 3.37 -0.43 -14.50
C TYR A 12 2.58 -1.73 -14.57
N PHE A 13 1.62 -1.93 -13.67
CA PHE A 13 0.83 -3.16 -13.58
C PHE A 13 -0.62 -2.87 -13.93
N ASP A 14 -1.11 -3.47 -15.03
CA ASP A 14 -2.52 -3.40 -15.42
C ASP A 14 -3.45 -4.08 -14.39
N VAL A 15 -2.93 -5.08 -13.67
CA VAL A 15 -3.67 -5.83 -12.66
C VAL A 15 -2.79 -6.05 -11.43
N ILE A 16 -3.36 -5.77 -10.25
CA ILE A 16 -2.77 -6.06 -8.94
C ILE A 16 -3.80 -6.88 -8.17
N SER A 17 -3.36 -7.99 -7.55
CA SER A 17 -4.23 -8.81 -6.72
C SER A 17 -3.51 -9.26 -5.45
N GLY A 18 -4.28 -9.50 -4.39
CA GLY A 18 -3.76 -10.02 -3.14
C GLY A 18 -4.87 -10.58 -2.26
N THR A 19 -4.51 -11.53 -1.41
CA THR A 19 -5.43 -12.22 -0.48
C THR A 19 -4.96 -12.01 0.96
N SER A 20 -5.89 -11.92 1.92
CA SER A 20 -5.58 -11.64 3.33
C SER A 20 -4.82 -10.30 3.47
N THR A 21 -3.70 -10.25 4.19
CA THR A 21 -2.81 -9.09 4.29
C THR A 21 -2.41 -8.54 2.91
N GLY A 22 -2.22 -9.42 1.92
CA GLY A 22 -1.94 -9.01 0.54
C GLY A 22 -3.10 -8.24 -0.12
N GLY A 23 -4.35 -8.50 0.27
CA GLY A 23 -5.52 -7.75 -0.20
C GLY A 23 -5.55 -6.32 0.34
N LEU A 24 -5.17 -6.13 1.61
CA LEU A 24 -5.00 -4.79 2.19
C LEU A 24 -3.88 -4.02 1.48
N VAL A 25 -2.72 -4.66 1.27
CA VAL A 25 -1.61 -4.08 0.51
C VAL A 25 -2.03 -3.70 -0.91
N THR A 26 -2.80 -4.56 -1.58
CA THR A 26 -3.33 -4.28 -2.92
C THR A 26 -4.21 -3.03 -2.91
N ALA A 27 -5.11 -2.92 -1.94
CA ALA A 27 -5.95 -1.74 -1.80
C ALA A 27 -5.13 -0.46 -1.54
N MET A 28 -4.11 -0.53 -0.68
CA MET A 28 -3.23 0.62 -0.41
C MET A 28 -2.46 1.09 -1.65
N LEU A 29 -2.05 0.15 -2.51
CA LEU A 29 -1.30 0.44 -3.74
C LEU A 29 -2.17 0.86 -4.93
N ALA A 30 -3.48 0.58 -4.91
CA ALA A 30 -4.37 0.83 -6.04
C ALA A 30 -5.45 1.88 -5.74
N ALA A 31 -5.76 2.16 -4.47
CA ALA A 31 -6.75 3.17 -4.10
C ALA A 31 -6.25 4.58 -4.50
N PRO A 32 -7.06 5.38 -5.19
CA PRO A 32 -6.67 6.71 -5.61
C PRO A 32 -6.75 7.72 -4.44
N ASN A 33 -5.86 8.70 -4.44
CA ASN A 33 -5.94 9.93 -3.67
C ASN A 33 -6.69 11.03 -4.45
N GLU A 34 -6.76 12.25 -3.90
CA GLU A 34 -7.43 13.39 -4.53
C GLU A 34 -6.83 13.79 -5.89
N GLN A 35 -5.57 13.43 -6.14
CA GLN A 35 -4.87 13.66 -7.42
C GLN A 35 -4.94 12.45 -8.35
N ASN A 36 -5.79 11.47 -8.05
CA ASN A 36 -5.98 10.23 -8.81
C ASN A 36 -4.68 9.40 -8.94
N ARG A 37 -3.82 9.47 -7.92
CA ARG A 37 -2.58 8.67 -7.77
C ARG A 37 -2.75 7.67 -6.63
N PRO A 38 -2.00 6.55 -6.60
CA PRO A 38 -2.00 5.65 -5.46
C PRO A 38 -1.81 6.36 -4.13
N LEU A 39 -2.70 6.07 -3.18
CA LEU A 39 -2.74 6.68 -1.85
C LEU A 39 -1.46 6.41 -1.06
N PHE A 40 -0.87 5.23 -1.24
CA PHE A 40 0.39 4.85 -0.60
C PHE A 40 1.48 4.55 -1.63
N ALA A 41 2.72 4.91 -1.32
CA ALA A 41 3.88 4.34 -1.97
C ALA A 41 4.23 2.99 -1.32
N ALA A 42 4.91 2.12 -2.06
CA ALA A 42 5.28 0.79 -1.55
C ALA A 42 6.11 0.84 -0.26
N LYS A 43 6.92 1.89 -0.08
CA LYS A 43 7.72 2.09 1.14
C LYS A 43 6.87 2.39 2.39
N ASP A 44 5.70 3.01 2.20
CA ASP A 44 4.84 3.47 3.30
C ASP A 44 4.04 2.31 3.94
N ILE A 45 3.96 1.16 3.25
CA ILE A 45 3.24 -0.03 3.73
C ILE A 45 3.86 -0.59 5.01
N ASN A 46 5.20 -0.58 5.10
CA ASN A 46 5.89 -1.09 6.29
C ASN A 46 5.52 -0.25 7.51
N ASP A 47 5.58 1.07 7.37
CA ASP A 47 5.24 2.01 8.44
C ASP A 47 3.78 1.85 8.87
N PHE A 48 2.86 1.71 7.91
CA PHE A 48 1.46 1.41 8.20
C PHE A 48 1.29 0.18 9.08
N TYR A 49 1.95 -0.94 8.77
CA TYR A 49 1.84 -2.15 9.59
C TYR A 49 2.52 -2.00 10.95
N LEU A 50 3.67 -1.33 11.04
CA LEU A 50 4.32 -1.09 12.33
C LEU A 50 3.42 -0.28 13.27
N GLU A 51 2.70 0.71 12.75
CA GLU A 51 1.80 1.55 13.54
C GLU A 51 0.45 0.89 13.86
N ASN A 52 -0.09 0.09 12.93
CA ASN A 52 -1.45 -0.42 13.02
C ASN A 52 -1.54 -1.90 13.44
N CYS A 53 -0.49 -2.70 13.30
CA CYS A 53 -0.51 -4.12 13.69
C CYS A 53 -0.98 -4.33 15.13
N PRO A 54 -0.52 -3.57 16.16
CA PRO A 54 -0.99 -3.76 17.53
C PRO A 54 -2.49 -3.48 17.71
N LYS A 55 -3.10 -2.67 16.82
CA LYS A 55 -4.53 -2.35 16.84
C LYS A 55 -5.36 -3.37 16.04
N ILE A 56 -4.81 -3.85 14.92
CA ILE A 56 -5.44 -4.85 14.05
C ILE A 56 -5.39 -6.24 14.71
N PHE A 57 -4.27 -6.56 15.36
CA PHE A 57 -4.03 -7.82 16.07
C PHE A 57 -3.58 -7.53 17.51
N PRO A 58 -4.53 -7.12 18.39
CA PRO A 58 -4.22 -6.93 19.80
C PRO A 58 -3.56 -8.19 20.36
N GLN A 59 -2.39 -8.02 20.97
CA GLN A 59 -1.76 -9.10 21.72
C GLN A 59 -2.35 -9.02 23.12
N ASP A 60 -3.39 -9.82 23.38
CA ASP A 60 -3.87 -10.02 24.75
C ASP A 60 -2.77 -10.78 25.50
N GLY A 61 -2.07 -10.07 26.37
CA GLY A 61 -1.11 -10.61 27.34
C GLY A 61 -1.74 -10.74 28.71
#